data_AF-A0A832N357-F1
#
_entry.id   AF-A0A832N357-F1
#
_cell.length_a   1.000
_cell.length_b   1.000
_cell.length_c   1.000
_cell.angle_alpha   90.00
_cell.angle_beta   90.00
_cell.angle_gamma   90.00
#
_symmetry.space_group_name_H-M   'P 1'
#
loop_
_entity.id
_entity.type
_entity.pdbx_description
1 polymer ?
#
loop_
_entity_poly.entity_id
_entity_poly.type
_entity_poly.pdbx_seq_one_letter_code
_entity_poly.pdbx_strand_id
1 'polypeptide(L)'
;MAGQPGCRSARGVSVLNRFLSLWLLVVSLLVTVPASPLLAQSSGSGSYQKTIDSSLTAWEQTAKRAEDAIEAGRASTAALEELRSQLVSWREKFLAAQDTNKAAIETVQAQIETLGPKPESGEEAPEIAAQRKELERRLAQLRAPVKTAEVAYSRADGLIRSVDKIIRSRQADALLELGPSPLNPANWKTGLDALSGTTGYIIQEFSDAWDSPAQQVRLKANLPVIALLTLVAFVLLARGRYWMERLTHAVQSRERTPFRW
;
A
#
# COMPACT_ATOMS: atom_id res chain seq x y z
N MET A 1 10.41 76.35 -50.67
CA MET A 1 11.53 75.90 -49.82
C MET A 1 10.91 75.10 -48.66
N ALA A 2 10.75 73.78 -48.80
CA ALA A 2 11.63 72.70 -48.27
C ALA A 2 11.62 72.65 -46.71
N GLY A 3 11.30 71.57 -45.99
CA GLY A 3 10.98 70.17 -46.30
C GLY A 3 10.38 69.43 -45.07
N GLN A 4 9.90 68.22 -45.33
CA GLN A 4 9.28 67.15 -44.48
C GLN A 4 10.02 66.73 -43.15
N PRO A 5 9.60 65.67 -42.41
CA PRO A 5 8.28 65.22 -41.88
C PRO A 5 8.36 64.59 -40.44
N GLY A 6 7.25 64.06 -39.89
CA GLY A 6 7.36 62.92 -38.95
C GLY A 6 6.15 62.55 -38.06
N CYS A 7 5.36 61.57 -38.53
CA CYS A 7 4.71 60.43 -37.83
C CYS A 7 4.04 60.61 -36.43
N ARG A 8 2.90 60.00 -36.08
CA ARG A 8 2.03 58.98 -36.69
C ARG A 8 0.73 58.87 -35.86
N SER A 9 -0.39 58.61 -36.54
CA SER A 9 -1.66 58.06 -36.02
C SER A 9 -1.47 56.58 -35.60
N ALA A 10 -2.40 55.82 -35.00
CA ALA A 10 -3.86 55.81 -35.01
C ALA A 10 -4.40 54.78 -33.97
N ARG A 11 -5.66 55.00 -33.55
CA ARG A 11 -6.82 54.06 -33.46
C ARG A 11 -6.62 52.63 -32.91
N GLY A 12 -7.51 52.22 -32.01
CA GLY A 12 -7.87 50.79 -31.92
C GLY A 12 -8.57 50.23 -30.67
N VAL A 13 -9.23 51.01 -29.79
CA VAL A 13 -9.95 50.45 -28.63
C VAL A 13 -11.40 50.13 -29.01
N SER A 14 -11.63 49.07 -29.79
CA SER A 14 -13.02 48.64 -30.11
C SER A 14 -13.16 47.15 -30.46
N VAL A 15 -12.26 46.28 -29.98
CA VAL A 15 -12.31 44.83 -30.27
C VAL A 15 -12.52 43.98 -29.00
N LEU A 16 -12.30 44.53 -27.80
CA LEU A 16 -12.29 43.72 -26.58
C LEU A 16 -13.68 43.43 -25.97
N ASN A 17 -14.72 44.21 -26.30
CA ASN A 17 -16.05 44.09 -25.68
C ASN A 17 -17.09 43.32 -26.53
N ARG A 18 -16.67 42.73 -27.66
CA ARG A 18 -17.53 41.90 -28.52
C ARG A 18 -17.36 40.39 -28.31
N PHE A 19 -16.31 39.97 -27.61
CA PHE A 19 -16.06 38.56 -27.33
C PHE A 19 -16.67 38.07 -26.00
N LEU A 20 -17.07 38.98 -25.10
CA LEU A 20 -17.65 38.63 -23.80
C LEU A 20 -19.17 38.38 -23.85
N SER A 21 -19.90 38.96 -24.82
CA SER A 21 -21.36 38.78 -24.96
C SER A 21 -21.77 37.58 -25.83
N LEU A 22 -20.81 36.93 -26.51
CA LEU A 22 -21.03 35.72 -27.29
C LEU A 22 -20.80 34.43 -26.48
N TRP A 23 -20.21 34.52 -25.29
CA TRP A 23 -19.95 33.39 -24.39
C TRP A 23 -21.09 33.07 -23.41
N LEU A 24 -22.10 33.94 -23.28
CA LEU A 24 -23.28 33.72 -22.42
C LEU A 24 -24.54 33.28 -23.17
N LEU A 25 -24.54 33.26 -24.50
CA LEU A 25 -25.66 32.76 -25.33
C LEU A 25 -25.47 31.31 -25.83
N VAL A 26 -24.27 30.73 -25.70
CA VAL A 26 -24.01 29.32 -26.07
C VAL A 26 -24.31 28.34 -24.93
N VAL A 27 -24.47 28.83 -23.69
CA VAL A 27 -24.71 27.99 -22.50
C VAL A 27 -26.20 27.81 -22.15
N SER A 28 -27.12 28.59 -22.75
CA SER A 28 -28.56 28.56 -22.39
C SER A 28 -29.47 27.79 -23.36
N LEU A 29 -28.95 27.13 -24.40
CA LEU A 29 -29.77 26.41 -25.38
C LEU A 29 -29.33 24.95 -25.53
N LEU A 30 -29.31 24.19 -24.44
CA LEU A 30 -29.20 22.72 -24.53
C LEU A 30 -29.69 21.98 -23.28
N VAL A 31 -30.86 22.39 -22.76
CA VAL A 31 -31.62 21.56 -21.81
C VAL A 31 -33.06 21.44 -22.31
N THR A 32 -33.22 20.71 -23.42
CA THR A 32 -34.46 20.01 -23.71
C THR A 32 -34.29 18.60 -23.15
N VAL A 33 -35.00 18.29 -22.07
CA VAL A 33 -35.10 16.92 -21.54
C VAL A 33 -36.21 16.22 -22.34
N PRO A 34 -35.91 15.29 -23.27
CA PRO A 34 -36.95 14.40 -23.75
C PRO A 34 -37.27 13.41 -22.62
N ALA A 35 -38.51 13.45 -22.13
CA ALA A 35 -39.06 12.39 -21.32
C ALA A 35 -39.05 11.09 -22.16
N SER A 36 -38.00 10.29 -21.99
CA SER A 36 -37.95 8.95 -22.58
C SER A 36 -38.89 8.05 -21.78
N PRO A 37 -39.75 7.26 -22.44
CA PRO A 37 -40.55 6.27 -21.74
C PRO A 37 -39.59 5.29 -21.05
N LEU A 38 -39.82 5.07 -19.75
CA LEU A 38 -39.22 4.00 -18.96
C LEU A 38 -39.64 2.66 -19.58
N LEU A 39 -38.94 2.21 -20.62
CA LEU A 39 -38.83 0.80 -20.89
C LEU A 39 -38.01 0.22 -19.74
N ALA A 40 -38.70 -0.51 -18.87
CA ALA A 40 -38.11 -1.40 -17.89
C ALA A 40 -37.11 -2.30 -18.61
N GLN A 41 -35.83 -1.94 -18.55
CA GLN A 41 -34.76 -2.81 -18.97
C GLN A 41 -34.71 -3.93 -17.93
N SER A 42 -35.27 -5.09 -18.28
CA SER A 42 -34.96 -6.34 -17.62
C SER A 42 -33.46 -6.59 -17.81
N SER A 43 -32.66 -6.08 -16.87
CA SER A 43 -31.20 -6.20 -16.91
C SER A 43 -30.85 -7.69 -16.91
N GLY A 44 -30.25 -8.10 -18.03
CA GLY A 44 -29.98 -9.49 -18.34
C GLY A 44 -29.05 -10.17 -17.33
N SER A 45 -29.54 -11.30 -16.81
CA SER A 45 -28.77 -12.34 -16.14
C SER A 45 -27.54 -12.81 -16.94
N GLY A 46 -27.51 -12.60 -18.27
CA GLY A 46 -26.38 -12.94 -19.13
C GLY A 46 -25.14 -12.05 -19.00
N SER A 47 -25.26 -10.82 -18.49
CA SER A 47 -24.12 -9.90 -18.35
C SER A 47 -23.30 -10.16 -17.07
N TYR A 48 -23.98 -10.45 -15.96
CA TYR A 48 -23.37 -10.80 -14.69
C TYR A 48 -22.65 -12.15 -14.76
N GLN A 49 -23.27 -13.15 -15.37
CA GLN A 49 -22.67 -14.48 -15.52
C GLN A 49 -21.36 -14.43 -16.33
N LYS A 50 -21.34 -13.65 -17.42
CA LYS A 50 -20.15 -13.47 -18.26
C LYS A 50 -18.98 -12.83 -17.52
N THR A 51 -19.24 -11.87 -16.63
CA THR A 51 -18.20 -11.25 -15.81
C THR A 51 -17.61 -12.23 -14.80
N ILE A 52 -18.45 -13.06 -14.19
CA ILE A 52 -18.00 -14.11 -13.26
C ILE A 52 -17.12 -15.14 -13.99
N ASP A 53 -17.56 -15.64 -15.15
CA ASP A 53 -16.81 -16.64 -15.93
C ASP A 53 -15.44 -16.10 -16.38
N SER A 54 -15.37 -14.83 -16.80
CA SER A 54 -14.11 -14.17 -17.15
C SER A 54 -13.17 -14.05 -15.94
N SER A 55 -13.70 -13.72 -14.76
CA SER A 55 -12.90 -13.61 -13.54
C SER A 55 -12.35 -14.96 -13.10
N LEU A 56 -13.15 -16.02 -13.22
CA LEU A 56 -12.73 -17.38 -12.87
C LEU A 56 -11.64 -17.89 -13.82
N THR A 57 -11.73 -17.57 -15.10
CA THR A 57 -10.69 -17.91 -16.09
C THR A 57 -9.36 -17.21 -15.76
N ALA A 58 -9.39 -15.94 -15.38
CA ALA A 58 -8.20 -15.21 -14.96
C ALA A 58 -7.59 -15.77 -13.66
N TRP A 59 -8.43 -16.23 -12.74
CA TRP A 59 -8.00 -16.96 -11.56
C TRP A 59 -7.27 -18.27 -11.93
N GLU A 60 -7.86 -19.11 -12.77
CA GLU A 60 -7.25 -20.39 -13.17
C GLU A 60 -5.88 -20.22 -13.81
N GLN A 61 -5.69 -19.18 -14.63
CA GLN A 61 -4.38 -18.86 -15.21
C GLN A 61 -3.35 -18.47 -14.13
N THR A 62 -3.78 -17.71 -13.12
CA THR A 62 -2.90 -17.28 -12.02
C THR A 62 -2.54 -18.47 -11.13
N ALA A 63 -3.53 -19.30 -10.78
CA ALA A 63 -3.35 -20.50 -9.97
C ALA A 63 -2.41 -21.50 -10.66
N LYS A 64 -2.62 -21.75 -11.96
CA LYS A 64 -1.74 -22.62 -12.74
C LYS A 64 -0.30 -22.10 -12.81
N ARG A 65 -0.13 -20.81 -13.06
CA ARG A 65 1.21 -20.19 -13.05
C ARG A 65 1.89 -20.34 -11.69
N ALA A 66 1.13 -20.24 -10.61
CA ALA A 66 1.67 -20.46 -9.27
C ALA A 66 2.09 -21.90 -9.04
N GLU A 67 1.25 -22.86 -9.43
CA GLU A 67 1.54 -24.29 -9.36
C GLU A 67 2.81 -24.63 -10.16
N ASP A 68 2.90 -24.17 -11.41
CA ASP A 68 4.05 -24.36 -12.29
C ASP A 68 5.33 -23.75 -11.67
N ALA A 69 5.23 -22.55 -11.08
CA ALA A 69 6.38 -21.88 -10.45
C ALA A 69 6.85 -22.61 -9.19
N ILE A 70 5.92 -23.12 -8.38
CA ILE A 70 6.20 -23.92 -7.18
C ILE A 70 6.84 -25.26 -7.56
N GLU A 71 6.28 -25.96 -8.54
CA GLU A 71 6.76 -27.26 -9.00
C GLU A 71 8.14 -27.15 -9.66
N ALA A 72 8.34 -26.16 -10.52
CA ALA A 72 9.63 -25.94 -11.16
C ALA A 72 10.72 -25.57 -10.14
N GLY A 73 10.38 -24.83 -9.07
CA GLY A 73 11.34 -24.38 -8.05
C GLY A 73 12.39 -23.37 -8.54
N ARG A 74 12.36 -22.98 -9.83
CA ARG A 74 13.36 -22.10 -10.48
C ARG A 74 12.99 -20.61 -10.48
N ALA A 75 11.80 -20.25 -10.02
CA ALA A 75 11.38 -18.86 -9.97
C ALA A 75 12.26 -18.05 -8.99
N SER A 76 12.60 -16.81 -9.32
CA SER A 76 13.32 -15.91 -8.43
C SER A 76 12.46 -15.53 -7.20
N THR A 77 13.08 -15.13 -6.10
CA THR A 77 12.34 -14.73 -4.89
C THR A 77 11.41 -13.53 -5.16
N ALA A 78 11.88 -12.54 -5.92
CA ALA A 78 11.06 -11.40 -6.33
C ALA A 78 9.82 -11.82 -7.16
N ALA A 79 9.98 -12.79 -8.07
CA ALA A 79 8.85 -13.31 -8.84
C ALA A 79 7.85 -14.07 -7.96
N LEU A 80 8.32 -14.81 -6.95
CA LEU A 80 7.47 -15.47 -5.96
C LEU A 80 6.71 -14.48 -5.07
N GLU A 81 7.33 -13.37 -4.67
CA GLU A 81 6.68 -12.31 -3.90
C GLU A 81 5.58 -11.60 -4.70
N GLU A 82 5.85 -11.30 -5.97
CA GLU A 82 4.84 -10.73 -6.88
C GLU A 82 3.66 -11.70 -7.06
N LEU A 83 3.94 -12.97 -7.29
CA LEU A 83 2.92 -14.01 -7.40
C LEU A 83 2.10 -14.13 -6.11
N ARG A 84 2.76 -14.08 -4.94
CA ARG A 84 2.09 -14.06 -3.63
C ARG A 84 1.14 -12.88 -3.51
N SER A 85 1.55 -11.67 -3.92
CA SER A 85 0.70 -10.48 -3.94
C SER A 85 -0.56 -10.70 -4.79
N GLN A 86 -0.40 -11.26 -5.99
CA GLN A 86 -1.52 -11.60 -6.87
C GLN A 86 -2.48 -12.62 -6.23
N LEU A 87 -1.94 -13.67 -5.60
CA LEU A 87 -2.73 -14.68 -4.90
C LEU A 87 -3.51 -14.08 -3.71
N VAL A 88 -2.90 -13.15 -2.96
CA VAL A 88 -3.58 -12.43 -1.86
C VAL A 88 -4.75 -11.61 -2.38
N SER A 89 -4.56 -10.86 -3.49
CA SER A 89 -5.66 -10.11 -4.12
C SER A 89 -6.80 -11.04 -4.57
N TRP A 90 -6.49 -12.21 -5.12
CA TRP A 90 -7.51 -13.20 -5.46
C TRP A 90 -8.21 -13.77 -4.23
N ARG A 91 -7.47 -14.08 -3.17
CA ARG A 91 -8.04 -14.56 -1.91
C ARG A 91 -9.03 -13.56 -1.32
N GLU A 92 -8.72 -12.27 -1.35
CA GLU A 92 -9.63 -11.21 -0.91
C GLU A 92 -10.89 -11.13 -1.78
N LYS A 93 -10.77 -11.27 -3.11
CA LYS A 93 -11.92 -11.33 -4.02
C LYS A 93 -12.82 -12.52 -3.71
N PHE A 94 -12.25 -13.71 -3.46
CA PHE A 94 -13.04 -14.88 -3.10
C PHE A 94 -13.67 -14.78 -1.71
N LEU A 95 -13.00 -14.11 -0.77
CA LEU A 95 -13.58 -13.83 0.53
C LEU A 95 -14.83 -12.96 0.39
N ALA A 96 -14.76 -11.88 -0.40
CA ALA A 96 -15.92 -11.05 -0.69
C ALA A 96 -17.02 -11.80 -1.47
N ALA A 97 -16.64 -12.69 -2.39
CA ALA A 97 -17.58 -13.49 -3.17
C ALA A 97 -18.36 -14.52 -2.31
N GLN A 98 -17.83 -14.96 -1.17
CA GLN A 98 -18.54 -15.86 -0.25
C GLN A 98 -19.79 -15.22 0.36
N ASP A 99 -19.80 -13.90 0.55
CA ASP A 99 -20.96 -13.17 1.04
C ASP A 99 -21.97 -12.82 -0.07
N THR A 100 -21.69 -13.17 -1.32
CA THR A 100 -22.61 -12.94 -2.44
C THR A 100 -23.86 -13.80 -2.27
N ASN A 101 -25.03 -13.24 -2.62
CA ASN A 101 -26.34 -13.89 -2.49
C ASN A 101 -26.75 -14.28 -1.06
N LYS A 102 -26.01 -13.90 0.00
CA LYS A 102 -26.29 -14.29 1.38
C LYS A 102 -27.75 -14.03 1.79
N ALA A 103 -28.24 -12.81 1.61
CA ALA A 103 -29.63 -12.45 1.91
C ALA A 103 -30.66 -13.23 1.07
N ALA A 104 -30.35 -13.49 -0.21
CA ALA A 104 -31.23 -14.26 -1.10
C ALA A 104 -31.29 -15.74 -0.71
N ILE A 105 -30.15 -16.32 -0.31
CA ILE A 105 -30.04 -17.68 0.23
C ILE A 105 -30.84 -17.80 1.52
N GLU A 106 -30.66 -16.86 2.46
CA GLU A 106 -31.40 -16.80 3.73
C GLU A 106 -32.91 -16.70 3.49
N THR A 107 -33.33 -15.88 2.52
CA THR A 107 -34.74 -15.73 2.15
C THR A 107 -35.33 -17.04 1.61
N VAL A 108 -34.65 -17.72 0.68
CA VAL A 108 -35.13 -18.99 0.11
C VAL A 108 -35.12 -20.10 1.17
N GLN A 109 -34.12 -20.11 2.05
CA GLN A 109 -34.06 -21.04 3.18
C GLN A 109 -35.26 -20.85 4.11
N ALA A 110 -35.58 -19.61 4.49
CA ALA A 110 -36.74 -19.29 5.33
C ALA A 110 -38.07 -19.68 4.66
N GLN A 111 -38.19 -19.55 3.33
CA GLN A 111 -39.35 -20.03 2.58
C GLN A 111 -39.50 -21.55 2.66
N ILE A 112 -38.40 -22.31 2.50
CA ILE A 112 -38.40 -23.77 2.65
C ILE A 112 -38.78 -24.17 4.08
N GLU A 113 -38.26 -23.47 5.08
CA GLU A 113 -38.58 -23.70 6.49
C GLU A 113 -40.06 -23.43 6.80
N THR A 114 -40.65 -22.42 6.15
CA THR A 114 -42.09 -22.10 6.27
C THR A 114 -42.98 -23.22 5.72
N LEU A 115 -42.51 -23.96 4.70
CA LEU A 115 -43.21 -25.16 4.21
C LEU A 115 -43.19 -26.32 5.22
N GLY A 116 -42.41 -26.22 6.30
CA GLY A 116 -42.29 -27.23 7.34
C GLY A 116 -41.46 -28.45 6.90
N PRO A 117 -41.17 -29.37 7.84
CA PRO A 117 -40.49 -30.63 7.53
C PRO A 117 -41.38 -31.54 6.68
N LYS A 118 -40.75 -32.43 5.91
CA LYS A 118 -41.47 -33.45 5.14
C LYS A 118 -42.20 -34.40 6.11
N PRO A 119 -43.49 -34.75 5.88
CA PRO A 119 -44.22 -35.68 6.75
C PRO A 119 -43.54 -37.06 6.83
N GLU A 120 -43.41 -37.62 8.03
CA GLU A 120 -42.80 -38.95 8.24
C GLU A 120 -43.70 -40.11 7.79
N SER A 121 -45.03 -39.91 7.74
CA SER A 121 -46.00 -40.99 7.52
C SER A 121 -47.07 -40.69 6.46
N GLY A 122 -46.82 -39.79 5.50
CA GLY A 122 -47.80 -39.44 4.48
C GLY A 122 -47.23 -38.80 3.22
N GLU A 123 -47.95 -38.93 2.11
CA GLU A 123 -47.68 -38.19 0.87
C GLU A 123 -47.94 -36.69 1.10
N GLU A 124 -46.89 -35.89 0.87
CA GLU A 124 -47.00 -34.43 0.81
C GLU A 124 -47.95 -34.05 -0.34
N ALA A 125 -48.79 -33.04 -0.14
CA ALA A 125 -49.66 -32.56 -1.22
C ALA A 125 -48.79 -32.22 -2.45
N PRO A 126 -49.17 -32.67 -3.66
CA PRO A 126 -48.30 -32.60 -4.84
C PRO A 126 -47.87 -31.17 -5.18
N GLU A 127 -48.71 -30.18 -4.87
CA GLU A 127 -48.39 -28.76 -5.04
C GLU A 127 -47.28 -28.27 -4.09
N ILE A 128 -47.29 -28.71 -2.83
CA ILE A 128 -46.27 -28.34 -1.84
C ILE A 128 -44.94 -29.02 -2.17
N ALA A 129 -44.98 -30.30 -2.57
CA ALA A 129 -43.79 -31.02 -3.03
C ALA A 129 -43.17 -30.35 -4.27
N ALA A 130 -43.98 -29.87 -5.21
CA ALA A 130 -43.51 -29.11 -6.37
C ALA A 130 -42.89 -27.76 -5.98
N GLN A 131 -43.51 -27.02 -5.05
CA GLN A 131 -42.96 -25.76 -4.54
C GLN A 131 -41.63 -25.97 -3.81
N ARG A 132 -41.53 -26.97 -2.93
CA ARG A 132 -40.29 -27.32 -2.22
C ARG A 132 -39.16 -27.61 -3.21
N LYS A 133 -39.42 -28.44 -4.22
CA LYS A 133 -38.43 -28.78 -5.26
C LYS A 133 -37.94 -27.56 -6.03
N GLU A 134 -38.82 -26.63 -6.35
CA GLU A 134 -38.46 -25.39 -7.04
C GLU A 134 -37.59 -24.46 -6.16
N LEU A 135 -37.94 -24.32 -4.89
CA LEU A 135 -37.14 -23.55 -3.92
C LEU A 135 -35.76 -24.18 -3.70
N GLU A 136 -35.67 -25.51 -3.58
CA GLU A 136 -34.39 -26.22 -3.47
C GLU A 136 -33.52 -26.04 -4.71
N ARG A 137 -34.12 -26.10 -5.92
CA ARG A 137 -33.41 -25.81 -7.17
C ARG A 137 -32.85 -24.39 -7.17
N ARG A 138 -33.64 -23.41 -6.75
CA ARG A 138 -33.21 -22.01 -6.65
C ARG A 138 -32.13 -21.81 -5.61
N LEU A 139 -32.23 -22.49 -4.46
CA LEU A 139 -31.21 -22.48 -3.41
C LEU A 139 -29.88 -23.04 -3.92
N ALA A 140 -29.91 -24.16 -4.63
CA ALA A 140 -28.72 -24.75 -5.24
C ALA A 140 -28.04 -23.80 -6.24
N GLN A 141 -28.83 -23.11 -7.07
CA GLN A 141 -28.31 -22.10 -8.00
C GLN A 141 -27.66 -20.91 -7.29
N LEU A 142 -28.25 -20.42 -6.19
CA LEU A 142 -27.69 -19.31 -5.42
C LEU A 142 -26.42 -19.71 -4.65
N ARG A 143 -26.34 -20.96 -4.17
CA ARG A 143 -25.19 -21.49 -3.43
C ARG A 143 -24.01 -21.89 -4.31
N ALA A 144 -24.26 -22.27 -5.56
CA ALA A 144 -23.20 -22.68 -6.49
C ALA A 144 -22.01 -21.69 -6.55
N PRO A 145 -22.20 -20.38 -6.79
CA PRO A 145 -21.08 -19.43 -6.83
C PRO A 145 -20.36 -19.27 -5.48
N VAL A 146 -21.09 -19.33 -4.36
CA VAL A 146 -20.51 -19.26 -3.00
C VAL A 146 -19.57 -20.44 -2.77
N LYS A 147 -20.02 -21.66 -3.12
CA LYS A 147 -19.20 -22.86 -3.00
C LYS A 147 -17.98 -22.84 -3.91
N THR A 148 -18.11 -22.34 -5.13
CA THR A 148 -16.95 -22.12 -6.01
C THR A 148 -15.95 -21.14 -5.38
N ALA A 149 -16.42 -20.05 -4.78
CA ALA A 149 -15.56 -19.08 -4.09
C ALA A 149 -14.85 -19.69 -2.86
N GLU A 150 -15.53 -20.49 -2.05
CA GLU A 150 -14.92 -21.20 -0.90
C GLU A 150 -13.77 -22.13 -1.33
N VAL A 151 -13.97 -22.89 -2.42
CA VAL A 151 -12.96 -23.79 -2.98
C VAL A 151 -11.77 -23.00 -3.52
N ALA A 152 -12.04 -21.93 -4.28
CA ALA A 152 -10.99 -21.09 -4.85
C ALA A 152 -10.20 -20.33 -3.76
N TYR A 153 -10.87 -19.85 -2.72
CA TYR A 153 -10.23 -19.27 -1.53
C TYR A 153 -9.25 -20.26 -0.88
N SER A 154 -9.71 -21.50 -0.65
CA SER A 154 -8.90 -22.55 -0.03
C SER A 154 -7.67 -22.89 -0.87
N ARG A 155 -7.82 -22.94 -2.21
CA ARG A 155 -6.71 -23.13 -3.15
C ARG A 155 -5.72 -21.96 -3.10
N ALA A 156 -6.20 -20.71 -3.13
CA ALA A 156 -5.34 -19.53 -3.01
C ALA A 156 -4.53 -19.53 -1.72
N ASP A 157 -5.16 -19.86 -0.59
CA ASP A 157 -4.50 -19.94 0.71
C ASP A 157 -3.45 -21.07 0.78
N GLY A 158 -3.74 -22.21 0.14
CA GLY A 158 -2.77 -23.29 -0.06
C GLY A 158 -1.54 -22.85 -0.87
N LEU A 159 -1.76 -22.16 -1.99
CA LEU A 159 -0.67 -21.65 -2.83
C LEU A 159 0.18 -20.60 -2.12
N ILE A 160 -0.44 -19.67 -1.39
CA ILE A 160 0.27 -18.66 -0.59
C ILE A 160 1.18 -19.34 0.44
N ARG A 161 0.67 -20.33 1.19
CA ARG A 161 1.48 -21.08 2.17
C ARG A 161 2.68 -21.77 1.52
N SER A 162 2.50 -22.36 0.34
CA SER A 162 3.57 -23.01 -0.40
C SER A 162 4.65 -22.01 -0.83
N VAL A 163 4.25 -20.85 -1.36
CA VAL A 163 5.17 -19.77 -1.72
C VAL A 163 5.91 -19.24 -0.49
N ASP A 164 5.21 -18.97 0.61
CA ASP A 164 5.81 -18.50 1.86
C ASP A 164 6.81 -19.49 2.45
N LYS A 165 6.59 -20.80 2.26
CA LYS A 165 7.53 -21.84 2.68
C LYS A 165 8.82 -21.77 1.85
N ILE A 166 8.71 -21.61 0.53
CA ILE A 166 9.88 -21.51 -0.36
C ILE A 166 10.71 -20.26 -0.03
N ILE A 167 10.05 -19.10 0.11
CA ILE A 167 10.73 -17.84 0.43
C ILE A 167 11.48 -17.97 1.77
N ARG A 168 10.81 -18.50 2.81
CA ARG A 168 11.44 -18.70 4.13
C ARG A 168 12.60 -19.69 4.09
N SER A 169 12.50 -20.77 3.33
CA SER A 169 13.60 -21.72 3.16
C SER A 169 14.83 -21.03 2.58
N ARG A 170 14.66 -20.26 1.50
CA ARG A 170 15.78 -19.55 0.85
C ARG A 170 16.40 -18.49 1.75
N GLN A 171 15.59 -17.79 2.54
CA GLN A 171 16.10 -16.85 3.54
C GLN A 171 16.93 -17.57 4.62
N ALA A 172 16.47 -18.73 5.08
CA ALA A 172 17.23 -19.55 6.02
C ALA A 172 18.54 -20.04 5.40
N ASP A 173 18.52 -20.51 4.15
CA ASP A 173 19.71 -20.96 3.43
C ASP A 173 20.73 -19.82 3.26
N ALA A 174 20.27 -18.62 2.85
CA ALA A 174 21.12 -17.45 2.72
C ALA A 174 21.75 -17.05 4.08
N LEU A 175 20.99 -17.13 5.18
CA LEU A 175 21.54 -16.85 6.52
C LEU A 175 22.57 -17.88 6.97
N LEU A 176 22.46 -19.13 6.52
CA LEU A 176 23.44 -20.19 6.80
C LEU A 176 24.70 -20.03 5.94
N GLU A 177 24.59 -19.50 4.72
CA GLU A 177 25.73 -19.16 3.87
C GLU A 177 26.56 -17.99 4.42
N LEU A 178 25.95 -17.08 5.18
CA LEU A 178 26.63 -15.90 5.77
C LEU A 178 27.64 -16.24 6.89
N GLY A 179 27.91 -17.53 7.14
CA GLY A 179 28.90 -17.99 8.10
C GLY A 179 28.31 -18.23 9.49
N PRO A 180 29.16 -18.55 10.48
CA PRO A 180 28.70 -19.02 11.77
C PRO A 180 27.83 -17.97 12.48
N SER A 181 26.66 -18.41 12.96
CA SER A 181 25.68 -17.54 13.61
C SER A 181 26.34 -16.64 14.68
N PRO A 182 26.06 -15.32 14.68
CA PRO A 182 26.59 -14.40 15.68
C PRO A 182 26.07 -14.71 17.09
N LEU A 183 25.05 -15.58 17.22
CA LEU A 183 24.53 -16.06 18.51
C LEU A 183 25.30 -17.26 19.08
N ASN A 184 26.31 -17.78 18.37
CA ASN A 184 27.14 -18.86 18.90
C ASN A 184 28.25 -18.28 19.81
N PRO A 185 28.22 -18.54 21.14
CA PRO A 185 29.20 -18.01 22.09
C PRO A 185 30.64 -18.43 21.79
N ALA A 186 30.83 -19.55 21.08
CA ALA A 186 32.16 -20.02 20.70
C ALA A 186 32.88 -19.03 19.76
N ASN A 187 32.15 -18.24 18.97
CA ASN A 187 32.73 -17.26 18.04
C ASN A 187 32.94 -15.88 18.67
N TRP A 188 32.43 -15.65 19.88
CA TRP A 188 32.56 -14.35 20.56
C TRP A 188 33.99 -14.09 21.01
N LYS A 189 34.75 -15.13 21.35
CA LYS A 189 36.15 -14.99 21.77
C LYS A 189 36.98 -14.28 20.71
N THR A 190 36.87 -14.69 19.45
CA THR A 190 37.58 -14.05 18.32
C THR A 190 37.19 -12.58 18.16
N GLY A 191 35.91 -12.25 18.33
CA GLY A 191 35.44 -10.86 18.29
C GLY A 191 35.97 -10.01 19.45
N LEU A 192 35.99 -10.57 20.67
CA LEU A 192 36.53 -9.92 21.87
C LEU A 192 38.05 -9.74 21.78
N ASP A 193 38.77 -10.71 21.23
CA ASP A 193 40.22 -10.64 21.03
C ASP A 193 40.58 -9.53 20.02
N ALA A 194 39.83 -9.39 18.91
CA ALA A 194 40.01 -8.30 17.96
C ALA A 194 39.73 -6.91 18.56
N LEU A 195 38.70 -6.82 19.42
CA LEU A 195 38.32 -5.58 20.09
C LEU A 195 39.38 -5.16 21.13
N SER A 196 39.89 -6.12 21.91
CA SER A 196 40.92 -5.86 22.92
C SER A 196 42.26 -5.46 22.29
N GLY A 197 42.66 -6.09 21.17
CA GLY A 197 43.85 -5.70 20.42
C GLY A 197 43.77 -4.26 19.92
N THR A 198 42.66 -3.89 19.28
CA THR A 198 42.45 -2.52 18.77
C THR A 198 42.44 -1.48 19.88
N THR A 199 41.81 -1.80 21.02
CA THR A 199 41.77 -0.92 22.20
C THR A 199 43.18 -0.73 22.77
N GLY A 200 43.98 -1.80 22.82
CA GLY A 200 45.38 -1.74 23.22
C GLY A 200 46.21 -0.80 22.34
N TYR A 201 46.08 -0.90 21.02
CA TYR A 201 46.79 -0.01 20.08
C TYR A 201 46.42 1.47 20.27
N ILE A 202 45.13 1.78 20.50
CA ILE A 202 44.69 3.15 20.74
C ILE A 202 45.29 3.69 22.05
N ILE A 203 45.21 2.92 23.13
CA ILE A 203 45.78 3.32 24.44
C ILE A 203 47.29 3.53 24.33
N GLN A 204 47.97 2.65 23.60
CA GLN A 204 49.41 2.73 23.40
C GLN A 204 49.80 3.95 22.56
N GLU A 205 49.09 4.22 21.46
CA GLU A 205 49.30 5.43 20.64
C GLU A 205 49.05 6.70 21.46
N PHE A 206 48.04 6.71 22.35
CA PHE A 206 47.81 7.83 23.27
C PHE A 206 48.94 8.00 24.28
N SER A 207 49.49 6.91 24.82
CA SER A 207 50.63 6.95 25.73
C SER A 207 51.90 7.46 25.02
N ASP A 208 52.17 6.92 23.84
CA ASP A 208 53.34 7.29 23.03
C ASP A 208 53.23 8.74 22.53
N ALA A 209 52.02 9.19 22.19
CA ALA A 209 51.71 10.58 21.88
C ALA A 209 51.98 11.51 23.07
N TRP A 210 51.62 11.08 24.28
CA TRP A 210 51.81 11.86 25.51
C TRP A 210 53.28 11.98 25.90
N ASP A 211 54.06 10.91 25.73
CA ASP A 211 55.49 10.87 26.05
C ASP A 211 56.39 11.43 24.94
N SER A 212 55.84 11.66 23.73
CA SER A 212 56.60 12.21 22.60
C SER A 212 56.95 13.70 22.81
N PRO A 213 58.26 14.07 22.90
CA PRO A 213 58.67 15.45 23.11
C PRO A 213 58.22 16.38 21.97
N ALA A 214 58.14 15.86 20.74
CA ALA A 214 57.70 16.61 19.56
C ALA A 214 56.20 16.98 19.63
N GLN A 215 55.39 16.10 20.20
CA GLN A 215 53.96 16.36 20.39
C GLN A 215 53.71 17.29 21.57
N GLN A 216 54.49 17.18 22.65
CA GLN A 216 54.41 18.12 23.78
C GLN A 216 54.72 19.56 23.36
N VAL A 217 55.69 19.77 22.46
CA VAL A 217 55.99 21.11 21.90
C VAL A 217 54.82 21.65 21.09
N ARG A 218 54.20 20.82 20.23
CA ARG A 218 53.01 21.19 19.45
C ARG A 218 51.78 21.45 20.34
N LEU A 219 51.59 20.67 21.40
CA LEU A 219 50.51 20.85 22.37
C LEU A 219 50.68 22.18 23.11
N LYS A 220 51.89 22.49 23.60
CA LYS A 220 52.19 23.77 24.27
C LYS A 220 52.03 24.97 23.33
N ALA A 221 52.43 24.84 22.06
CA ALA A 221 52.26 25.91 21.07
C ALA A 221 50.78 26.19 20.75
N ASN A 222 49.94 25.16 20.73
CA ASN A 222 48.51 25.27 20.41
C ASN A 222 47.60 25.38 21.65
N LEU A 223 48.17 25.26 22.86
CA LEU A 223 47.45 25.29 24.14
C LEU A 223 46.50 26.49 24.28
N PRO A 224 46.86 27.73 23.86
CA PRO A 224 45.96 28.86 23.93
C PRO A 224 44.70 28.68 23.06
N VAL A 225 44.87 28.14 21.85
CA VAL A 225 43.78 27.88 20.90
C VAL A 225 42.89 26.75 21.42
N ILE A 226 43.51 25.66 21.91
CA ILE A 226 42.78 24.52 22.50
C ILE A 226 41.98 25.00 23.72
N ALA A 227 42.59 25.74 24.65
CA ALA A 227 41.91 26.27 25.82
C ALA A 227 40.75 27.20 25.46
N LEU A 228 40.94 28.08 24.46
CA LEU A 228 39.87 28.94 23.95
C LEU A 228 38.72 28.11 23.38
N LEU A 229 39.01 27.11 22.53
CA LEU A 229 38.00 26.25 21.93
C LEU A 229 37.27 25.39 22.98
N THR A 230 37.99 24.84 23.97
CA THR A 230 37.40 24.10 25.09
C THR A 230 36.50 25.00 25.92
N LEU A 231 36.92 26.24 26.18
CA LEU A 231 36.10 27.21 26.89
C LEU A 231 34.85 27.58 26.09
N VAL A 232 34.98 27.81 24.78
CA VAL A 232 33.83 28.04 23.89
C VAL A 232 32.88 26.84 23.90
N ALA A 233 33.39 25.62 23.79
CA ALA A 233 32.59 24.40 23.86
C ALA A 233 31.85 24.28 25.20
N PHE A 234 32.53 24.56 26.31
CA PHE A 234 31.93 24.54 27.64
C PHE A 234 30.84 25.61 27.79
N VAL A 235 31.08 26.84 27.30
CA VAL A 235 30.11 27.92 27.28
C VAL A 235 28.90 27.55 26.42
N LEU A 236 29.11 26.97 25.24
CA LEU A 236 28.03 26.51 24.36
C LEU A 236 27.21 25.38 24.99
N LEU A 237 27.83 24.43 25.69
CA LEU A 237 27.11 23.37 26.41
C LEU A 237 26.32 23.92 27.60
N ALA A 238 26.89 24.86 28.35
CA ALA A 238 26.25 25.45 29.52
C ALA A 238 25.13 26.43 29.16
N ARG A 239 25.31 27.25 28.11
CA ARG A 239 24.36 28.28 27.68
C ARG A 239 23.48 27.85 26.51
N GLY A 240 23.75 26.71 25.88
CA GLY A 240 23.02 26.22 24.71
C GLY A 240 21.52 26.07 24.95
N ARG A 241 21.13 25.55 26.12
CA ARG A 241 19.70 25.47 26.51
C ARG A 241 19.03 26.86 26.55
N TYR A 242 19.69 27.84 27.17
CA TYR A 242 19.18 29.20 27.28
C TYR A 242 19.12 29.94 25.92
N TRP A 243 20.10 29.70 25.04
CA TRP A 243 20.13 30.30 23.70
C TRP A 243 19.06 29.70 22.79
N MET A 244 18.82 28.39 22.87
CA MET A 244 17.77 27.71 22.15
C MET A 244 16.38 28.24 22.54
N GLU A 245 16.10 28.38 23.84
CA GLU A 245 14.82 28.94 24.32
C GLU A 245 14.58 30.37 23.80
N ARG A 246 15.60 31.24 23.82
CA ARG A 246 15.48 32.61 23.27
C ARG A 246 15.28 32.63 21.76
N LEU A 247 15.98 31.76 21.03
CA LEU A 247 15.81 31.65 19.57
C LEU A 247 14.41 31.17 19.22
N THR A 248 13.87 30.21 19.96
CA THR A 248 12.49 29.73 19.78
C THR A 248 11.47 30.84 20.03
N HIS A 249 11.61 31.64 21.10
CA HIS A 249 10.72 32.76 21.37
C HIS A 249 10.84 33.89 20.33
N ALA A 250 12.05 34.18 19.83
CA ALA A 250 12.27 35.18 18.80
C ALA A 250 11.60 34.78 17.47
N VAL A 251 11.68 33.49 17.10
CA VAL A 251 11.02 32.97 15.90
C VAL A 251 9.49 32.95 16.05
N GLN A 252 8.96 32.51 17.20
CA GLN A 252 7.51 32.50 17.47
C GLN A 252 6.91 33.91 17.54
N SER A 253 7.66 34.92 17.97
CA SER A 253 7.18 36.31 18.00
C SER A 253 6.96 36.92 16.61
N ARG A 254 7.57 36.33 15.57
CA ARG A 254 7.48 36.79 14.18
C ARG A 254 6.24 36.27 13.44
N GLU A 255 5.55 35.26 14.00
CA GLU A 255 4.32 34.68 13.44
C GLU A 255 3.03 35.16 14.10
N ARG A 256 3.07 36.25 14.89
CA ARG A 256 1.84 36.96 15.26
C ARG A 256 1.41 37.90 14.14
N THR A 257 1.03 37.33 13.00
CA THR A 257 0.15 38.01 12.04
C THR A 257 -1.20 38.23 12.74
N PRO A 258 -1.67 39.47 12.91
CA PRO A 258 -3.00 39.70 13.42
C PRO A 258 -3.98 39.24 12.34
N PHE A 259 -4.62 38.08 12.54
CA PHE A 259 -5.82 37.70 11.81
C PHE A 259 -6.87 38.80 12.02
N ARG A 260 -7.00 39.70 11.05
CA ARG A 260 -8.14 40.59 10.88
C ARG A 260 -9.00 39.97 9.78
N TRP A 261 -10.16 39.46 10.23
CA TRP A 261 -11.44 39.26 9.56
C TRP A 261 -11.40 38.73 8.12
#